data_AF-A0A3D2UEG4-F1
#
_entry.id   AF-A0A3D2UEG4-F1
#
_cell.length_a   1.000
_cell.length_b   1.000
_cell.length_c   1.000
_cell.angle_alpha   90.00
_cell.angle_beta   90.00
_cell.angle_gamma   90.00
#
_symmetry.space_group_name_H-M   'P 1'
#
loop_
_entity.id
_entity.type
_entity.pdbx_description
1 polymer ?
#
loop_
_entity_poly.entity_id
_entity_poly.type
_entity_poly.pdbx_seq_one_letter_code
_entity_poly.pdbx_strand_id
1 'polypeptide(L)'
;MGLTTVDAIAFVAFLSAVIGISLYASRDEDTSEDYFLAGRSLTWWLIGFSLIASNISTEHFIGMAGSGFGSAGMAIASYEWIAALSLVIVAFWVLPLFLRLGIFT
;
A
#
# COMPACT_ATOMS: atom_id res chain seq x y z
N MET A 1 -5.75 19.40 -25.19
CA MET A 1 -4.61 18.47 -25.05
C MET A 1 -5.21 17.08 -24.99
N GLY A 2 -4.94 16.23 -25.98
CA GLY A 2 -5.42 14.84 -26.02
C GLY A 2 -4.33 13.88 -25.59
N LEU A 3 -4.70 12.64 -25.27
CA LEU A 3 -3.76 11.56 -25.00
C LEU A 3 -2.88 11.36 -26.24
N THR A 4 -1.57 11.43 -26.06
CA THR A 4 -0.64 11.10 -27.14
C THR A 4 -0.58 9.59 -27.30
N THR A 5 -0.14 9.13 -28.47
CA THR A 5 0.07 7.69 -28.71
C THR A 5 1.08 7.10 -27.71
N VAL A 6 2.06 7.89 -27.26
CA VAL A 6 3.03 7.47 -26.24
C VAL A 6 2.35 7.27 -24.88
N ASP A 7 1.45 8.15 -24.47
CA ASP A 7 0.70 8.02 -23.21
C ASP A 7 -0.16 6.75 -23.21
N ALA A 8 -0.84 6.49 -24.34
CA ALA A 8 -1.67 5.30 -24.49
C ALA A 8 -0.83 4.00 -24.43
N ILE A 9 0.33 3.98 -25.09
CA ILE A 9 1.25 2.83 -25.04
C ILE A 9 1.76 2.62 -23.61
N ALA A 10 2.20 3.69 -22.93
CA ALA A 10 2.71 3.61 -21.56
C ALA A 10 1.64 3.08 -20.59
N PHE A 11 0.40 3.55 -20.73
CA PHE A 11 -0.74 3.11 -19.93
C PHE A 11 -1.03 1.61 -20.12
N VAL A 12 -1.14 1.16 -21.37
CA VAL A 12 -1.42 -0.25 -21.69
C VAL A 12 -0.27 -1.15 -21.26
N ALA A 13 0.97 -0.72 -21.45
CA ALA A 13 2.16 -1.47 -21.03
C ALA A 13 2.21 -1.63 -19.50
N PHE A 14 1.92 -0.57 -18.75
CA PHE A 14 1.85 -0.61 -17.29
C PHE A 14 0.77 -1.59 -16.81
N LEU A 15 -0.45 -1.52 -17.34
CA LEU A 15 -1.53 -2.44 -16.99
C LEU A 15 -1.16 -3.90 -17.32
N SER A 16 -0.58 -4.13 -18.48
CA SER A 16 -0.17 -5.47 -18.91
C SER A 16 0.93 -6.03 -18.00
N ALA A 17 1.87 -5.20 -17.58
CA ALA A 17 2.93 -5.58 -16.65
C ALA A 17 2.37 -5.93 -15.27
N VAL A 18 1.47 -5.12 -14.72
CA VAL A 18 0.82 -5.38 -13.42
C VAL A 18 0.05 -6.70 -13.48
N ILE A 19 -0.81 -6.89 -14.48
CA ILE A 19 -1.58 -8.13 -14.65
C ILE A 19 -0.64 -9.33 -14.83
N GLY A 20 0.39 -9.20 -15.66
CA GLY A 20 1.36 -10.26 -15.91
C GLY A 20 2.12 -10.68 -14.66
N ILE A 21 2.59 -9.72 -13.86
CA ILE A 21 3.29 -9.99 -12.59
C ILE A 21 2.33 -10.61 -11.58
N SER A 22 1.11 -10.08 -11.43
CA SER A 22 0.12 -10.62 -10.50
C SER A 22 -0.26 -12.07 -10.84
N LEU A 23 -0.51 -12.38 -12.12
CA LEU A 23 -0.82 -13.74 -12.56
C LEU A 23 0.38 -14.69 -12.47
N TYR A 24 1.60 -14.18 -12.62
CA TYR A 24 2.81 -14.98 -12.43
C TYR A 24 3.02 -15.31 -10.95
N ALA A 25 2.84 -14.32 -10.06
CA ALA A 25 3.00 -14.49 -8.62
C ALA A 25 1.94 -15.46 -8.04
N SER A 26 0.70 -15.42 -8.54
CA SER A 26 -0.40 -16.25 -8.03
C SER A 26 -0.35 -17.73 -8.40
N ARG A 27 0.77 -18.25 -8.93
CA ARG A 27 0.88 -19.62 -9.46
C ARG A 27 1.39 -20.64 -8.45
N ASP A 28 1.99 -20.21 -7.34
CA ASP A 28 2.75 -21.06 -6.41
C ASP A 28 2.11 -21.14 -5.00
N GLU A 29 0.80 -20.87 -4.89
CA GLU A 29 0.08 -20.82 -3.60
C GLU A 29 -0.85 -22.03 -3.43
N ASP A 30 -0.31 -23.13 -2.91
CA ASP A 30 -1.03 -24.41 -2.75
C ASP A 30 -1.93 -24.47 -1.50
N THR A 31 -1.74 -23.58 -0.52
CA THR A 31 -2.56 -23.54 0.71
C THR A 31 -2.96 -22.11 1.11
N SER A 32 -4.13 -21.96 1.73
CA SER A 32 -4.58 -20.66 2.27
C SER A 32 -3.60 -20.10 3.31
N GLU A 33 -2.92 -20.98 4.04
CA GLU A 33 -1.92 -20.57 5.05
C GLU A 33 -0.68 -19.95 4.38
N ASP A 34 -0.22 -20.51 3.26
CA ASP A 34 0.87 -19.93 2.47
C ASP A 34 0.46 -18.59 1.82
N TYR A 35 -0.78 -18.47 1.36
CA TYR A 35 -1.31 -17.23 0.80
C TYR A 35 -1.42 -16.10 1.84
N PHE A 36 -1.88 -16.39 3.06
CA PHE A 36 -2.07 -15.37 4.12
C PHE A 36 -0.81 -15.08 4.96
N LEU A 37 0.06 -16.08 5.18
CA LEU A 37 1.27 -15.92 5.99
C LEU A 37 2.54 -15.77 5.16
N ALA A 38 2.48 -15.89 3.82
CA ALA A 38 3.64 -15.89 2.92
C ALA A 38 4.78 -16.79 3.45
N GLY A 39 4.40 -17.98 3.94
CA GLY A 39 5.30 -18.97 4.54
C GLY A 39 6.14 -18.45 5.73
N ARG A 40 5.71 -17.37 6.41
CA ARG A 40 6.47 -16.68 7.48
C ARG A 40 7.85 -16.16 7.03
N SER A 41 8.08 -16.06 5.73
CA SER A 41 9.38 -15.71 5.13
C SER A 41 9.54 -14.21 4.84
N LEU A 42 8.49 -13.42 5.05
CA LEU A 42 8.51 -11.99 4.78
C LEU A 42 9.44 -11.24 5.72
N THR A 43 10.50 -10.67 5.16
CA THR A 43 11.38 -9.75 5.86
C THR A 43 10.64 -8.50 6.34
N TRP A 44 10.99 -8.02 7.55
CA TRP A 44 10.31 -6.90 8.22
C TRP A 44 10.22 -5.61 7.38
N TRP A 45 11.20 -5.32 6.54
CA TRP A 45 11.20 -4.15 5.67
C TRP A 45 10.22 -4.30 4.50
N LEU A 46 10.05 -5.51 3.97
CA LEU A 46 9.08 -5.81 2.90
C LEU A 46 7.64 -5.62 3.42
N ILE A 47 7.39 -6.04 4.67
CA ILE A 47 6.13 -5.80 5.38
C ILE A 47 5.86 -4.29 5.50
N GLY A 48 6.88 -3.51 5.91
CA GLY A 48 6.77 -2.05 6.00
C GLY A 48 6.41 -1.40 4.67
N PHE A 49 7.09 -1.76 3.57
CA PHE A 49 6.77 -1.22 2.25
C PHE A 49 5.36 -1.61 1.79
N SER A 50 4.94 -2.86 2.02
CA SER A 50 3.60 -3.32 1.66
C SER A 50 2.50 -2.54 2.41
N LEU A 51 2.71 -2.27 3.71
CA LEU A 51 1.77 -1.49 4.52
C LEU A 51 1.62 -0.05 4.01
N ILE A 52 2.72 0.61 3.67
CA ILE A 52 2.66 1.97 3.09
C ILE A 52 2.02 1.93 1.71
N ALA A 53 2.40 0.99 0.85
CA ALA A 53 1.82 0.84 -0.48
C ALA A 53 0.31 0.58 -0.44
N SER A 54 -0.16 -0.19 0.56
CA SER A 54 -1.59 -0.46 0.77
C SER A 54 -2.36 0.74 1.32
N ASN A 55 -1.67 1.68 1.98
CA ASN A 55 -2.28 2.88 2.53
C ASN A 55 -2.38 4.01 1.49
N ILE A 56 -1.42 4.11 0.55
CA ILE A 56 -1.42 5.16 -0.46
C ILE A 56 -2.44 4.86 -1.57
N SER A 57 -3.41 5.75 -1.71
CA SER A 57 -4.46 5.70 -2.74
C SER A 57 -4.52 6.97 -3.59
N THR A 58 -5.37 6.98 -4.62
CA THR A 58 -5.66 8.15 -5.46
C THR A 58 -6.07 9.39 -4.65
N GLU A 59 -6.65 9.19 -3.46
CA GLU A 59 -6.99 10.27 -2.52
C GLU A 59 -5.75 11.07 -2.09
N HIS A 60 -4.63 10.39 -1.82
CA HIS A 60 -3.39 11.04 -1.43
C HIS A 60 -2.80 11.88 -2.57
N PHE A 61 -2.95 11.42 -3.82
CA PHE A 61 -2.41 12.11 -4.99
C PHE A 61 -3.26 13.30 -5.45
N ILE A 62 -4.59 13.17 -5.45
CA ILE A 62 -5.48 14.22 -5.99
C ILE A 62 -6.11 15.03 -4.85
N GLY A 63 -6.62 14.36 -3.82
CA GLY A 63 -7.33 14.98 -2.70
C GLY A 63 -6.41 15.79 -1.78
N MET A 64 -5.32 15.19 -1.31
CA MET A 64 -4.38 15.92 -0.46
C MET A 64 -3.60 16.98 -1.23
N ALA A 65 -3.21 16.72 -2.47
CA ALA A 65 -2.56 17.73 -3.32
C ALA A 65 -3.50 18.92 -3.60
N GLY A 66 -4.78 18.65 -3.88
CA GLY A 66 -5.80 19.70 -4.04
C GLY A 66 -6.03 20.50 -2.76
N SER A 67 -6.06 19.83 -1.61
CA SER A 67 -6.20 20.51 -0.30
C SER A 67 -4.97 21.35 0.04
N GLY A 68 -3.77 20.87 -0.33
CA GLY A 68 -2.52 21.60 -0.16
C GLY A 68 -2.38 22.80 -1.12
N PHE A 69 -2.95 22.74 -2.32
CA PHE A 69 -3.08 23.91 -3.20
C PHE A 69 -4.12 24.91 -2.68
N GLY A 70 -5.16 24.41 -2.00
CA GLY A 70 -6.17 25.22 -1.32
C GLY A 70 -5.65 25.95 -0.08
N SER A 71 -6.57 26.49 0.72
CA SER A 71 -6.26 27.33 1.88
C SER A 71 -5.50 26.61 3.01
N ALA A 72 -5.45 25.26 2.99
CA ALA A 72 -4.77 24.49 4.02
C ALA A 72 -3.25 24.49 3.85
N GLY A 73 -2.72 24.62 2.63
CA GLY A 73 -1.27 24.62 2.41
C GLY A 73 -0.59 23.38 2.99
N MET A 74 0.54 23.56 3.68
CA MET A 74 1.24 22.46 4.36
C MET A 74 0.50 21.89 5.58
N ALA A 75 -0.57 22.52 6.06
CA ALA A 75 -1.30 22.01 7.23
C ALA A 75 -1.91 20.62 6.97
N ILE A 76 -2.22 20.29 5.70
CA ILE A 76 -2.73 18.97 5.30
C ILE A 76 -1.75 17.83 5.65
N ALA A 77 -0.43 18.10 5.63
CA ALA A 77 0.60 17.12 5.95
C ALA A 77 0.54 16.66 7.42
N SER A 78 -0.14 17.40 8.30
CA SER A 78 -0.35 17.01 9.69
C SER A 78 -1.11 15.69 9.81
N TYR A 79 -1.99 15.36 8.84
CA TYR A 79 -2.68 14.07 8.80
C TYR A 79 -1.69 12.91 8.69
N GLU A 80 -0.74 13.01 7.75
CA GLU A 80 0.30 11.99 7.54
C GLU A 80 1.24 11.88 8.75
N TRP A 81 1.61 13.02 9.36
CA TRP A 81 2.53 13.03 10.50
C TRP A 81 1.91 12.37 11.74
N ILE A 82 0.63 12.65 12.00
CA ILE A 82 -0.10 12.04 13.11
C ILE A 82 -0.38 10.56 12.82
N ALA A 83 -0.70 10.21 11.56
CA ALA A 83 -0.86 8.82 11.16
C ALA A 83 0.41 8.00 11.36
N ALA A 84 1.57 8.53 10.94
CA ALA A 84 2.87 7.87 11.16
C ALA A 84 3.15 7.60 12.64
N LEU A 85 2.91 8.59 13.52
CA LEU A 85 3.05 8.42 14.96
C LEU A 85 2.08 7.35 15.51
N SER A 86 0.83 7.38 15.03
CA SER A 86 -0.21 6.44 15.45
C SER A 86 0.12 5.00 15.03
N LEU A 87 0.68 4.82 13.83
CA LEU A 87 1.14 3.52 13.33
C LEU A 87 2.27 2.95 14.18
N VAL A 88 3.20 3.78 14.64
CA VAL A 88 4.27 3.35 15.57
C VAL A 88 3.65 2.82 16.87
N ILE A 89 2.68 3.52 17.45
CA ILE A 89 1.98 3.09 18.67
C ILE A 89 1.26 1.75 18.44
N VAL A 90 0.53 1.63 17.33
CA VAL A 90 -0.18 0.40 16.96
C VAL A 90 0.81 -0.76 16.77
N ALA A 91 1.93 -0.53 16.09
CA ALA A 91 2.95 -1.55 15.86
C ALA A 91 3.57 -2.10 17.16
N PHE A 92 3.79 -1.24 18.17
CA PHE A 92 4.40 -1.68 19.43
C PHE A 92 3.42 -2.24 20.46
N TRP A 93 2.15 -1.80 20.47
CA TRP A 93 1.21 -2.19 21.53
C TRP A 93 0.04 -3.04 21.05
N VAL A 94 -0.50 -2.74 19.86
CA VAL A 94 -1.71 -3.39 19.35
C VAL A 94 -1.36 -4.64 18.54
N LEU A 95 -0.35 -4.55 17.68
CA LEU A 95 0.11 -5.68 16.87
C LEU A 95 0.56 -6.90 17.71
N PRO A 96 1.39 -6.78 18.77
CA PRO A 96 1.76 -7.94 19.58
C PRO A 96 0.58 -8.55 20.33
N LEU A 97 -0.48 -7.78 20.62
CA LEU A 97 -1.71 -8.31 21.20
C LEU A 97 -2.46 -9.19 20.17
N PHE A 98 -2.63 -8.70 18.94
CA PHE A 98 -3.28 -9.48 17.88
C PHE A 98 -2.54 -10.77 17.52
N LEU A 99 -1.21 -10.70 17.44
CA LEU A 99 -0.37 -11.88 17.18
C LEU A 99 -0.45 -12.91 18.31
N ARG A 100 -0.58 -12.49 19.57
CA ARG A 100 -0.77 -13.41 20.72
C ARG A 100 -2.16 -14.05 20.74
N LEU A 101 -3.18 -13.36 20.24
CA LEU A 101 -4.56 -13.84 20.19
C LEU A 101 -4.83 -14.74 18.97
N GLY A 102 -3.87 -14.88 18.06
CA GLY A 102 -4.01 -15.72 16.87
C GLY A 102 -5.08 -15.21 15.89
N ILE A 103 -5.31 -13.90 15.86
CA ILE A 103 -6.27 -13.28 14.94
C ILE A 103 -5.55 -12.98 13.62
N PHE A 104 -5.95 -13.66 12.54
CA PHE A 104 -5.32 -13.58 11.21
C PHE A 104 -6.32 -13.21 10.10
N THR A 105 -7.39 -12.49 10.45
CA THR A 105 -8.47 -12.09 9.53
C THR A 105 -8.12 -10.87 8.71
#